data_AF-A0A8T8CA16-F1
#
_entry.id   AF-A0A8T8CA16-F1
#
_cell.length_a   1.000
_cell.length_b   1.000
_cell.length_c   1.000
_cell.angle_alpha   90.00
_cell.angle_beta   90.00
_cell.angle_gamma   90.00
#
_symmetry.space_group_name_H-M   'P 1'
#
loop_
_entity.id
_entity.type
_entity.pdbx_description
1 polymer ?
#
loop_
_entity_poly.entity_id
_entity_poly.type
_entity_poly.pdbx_seq_one_letter_code
_entity_poly.pdbx_strand_id
1 'polypeptide(L)'
;MNAAFREALAARFLWTDYLVLEAVGESEAQIDAAYQASFDAVAELASNDVLSHRHYGPVAPRLLQDVPLLEDHYNLAYEVYSEIYYKTYHDGSIEEMQSHWLPPAKPMDFPYSQWVAAVNRGIADLMGKTCSEAAVATISFDEDFFPPWRNKELPTVAAHNVYASYQRHIAGLDEIDLDEFMQKVARDLEEVRQHEDHYLRCACTDHS
;
A
#
# COMPACT_ATOMS: atom_id res chain seq x y z
N MET A 1 -25.15 -5.35 -15.68
CA MET A 1 -24.47 -5.10 -14.39
C MET A 1 -23.24 -4.26 -14.69
N ASN A 2 -23.00 -3.19 -13.94
CA ASN A 2 -21.84 -2.31 -14.12
C ASN A 2 -20.54 -3.10 -13.88
N ALA A 3 -19.52 -2.93 -14.74
CA ALA A 3 -18.21 -3.59 -14.60
C ALA A 3 -17.53 -3.25 -13.26
N ALA A 4 -17.45 -1.96 -12.93
CA ALA A 4 -16.88 -1.48 -11.67
C ALA A 4 -17.61 -2.04 -10.42
N PHE A 5 -18.92 -2.29 -10.52
CA PHE A 5 -19.67 -2.94 -9.44
C PHE A 5 -19.35 -4.43 -9.31
N ARG A 6 -19.12 -5.12 -10.43
CA ARG A 6 -18.73 -6.54 -10.42
C ARG A 6 -17.36 -6.74 -9.80
N GLU A 7 -16.40 -5.89 -10.14
CA GLU A 7 -15.05 -5.94 -9.57
C GLU A 7 -15.08 -5.69 -8.06
N ALA A 8 -15.81 -4.66 -7.61
CA ALA A 8 -15.94 -4.39 -6.19
C ALA A 8 -16.62 -5.54 -5.44
N LEU A 9 -17.68 -6.12 -6.01
CA LEU A 9 -18.35 -7.29 -5.44
C LEU A 9 -17.43 -8.52 -5.39
N ALA A 10 -16.60 -8.74 -6.42
CA ALA A 10 -15.64 -9.82 -6.46
C ALA A 10 -14.57 -9.68 -5.37
N ALA A 11 -13.99 -8.49 -5.20
CA ALA A 11 -13.05 -8.20 -4.12
C ALA A 11 -13.67 -8.47 -2.74
N ARG A 12 -14.93 -8.11 -2.54
CA ARG A 12 -15.65 -8.38 -1.29
C ARG A 12 -15.86 -9.88 -1.03
N PHE A 13 -16.13 -10.66 -2.08
CA PHE A 13 -16.24 -12.12 -1.94
C PHE A 13 -14.90 -12.77 -1.62
N LEU A 14 -13.80 -12.33 -2.22
CA LEU A 14 -12.46 -12.83 -1.87
C LEU A 14 -12.10 -12.58 -0.40
N TRP A 15 -12.47 -11.41 0.15
CA TRP A 15 -12.32 -11.18 1.59
C TRP A 15 -13.19 -12.13 2.43
N THR A 16 -14.39 -12.45 1.95
CA THR A 16 -15.27 -13.41 2.63
C THR A 16 -14.63 -14.80 2.62
N ASP A 17 -14.00 -15.19 1.51
CA ASP A 17 -13.27 -16.46 1.41
C ASP A 17 -12.11 -16.51 2.42
N TYR A 18 -11.31 -15.44 2.53
CA TYR A 18 -10.28 -15.31 3.58
C TYR A 18 -10.85 -15.55 4.98
N LEU A 19 -11.91 -14.83 5.35
CA LEU A 19 -12.54 -14.97 6.69
C LEU A 19 -13.05 -16.40 6.95
N VAL A 20 -13.57 -17.08 5.91
CA VAL A 20 -14.04 -18.45 6.04
C VAL A 20 -12.87 -19.41 6.24
N LEU A 21 -11.80 -19.28 5.45
CA LEU A 21 -10.62 -20.13 5.55
C LEU A 21 -9.93 -19.98 6.92
N GLU A 22 -9.83 -18.75 7.40
CA GLU A 22 -9.34 -18.44 8.75
C GLU A 22 -10.22 -19.08 9.83
N ALA A 23 -11.55 -18.94 9.72
CA ALA A 23 -12.49 -19.46 10.72
C ALA A 23 -12.53 -21.00 10.80
N VAL A 24 -12.31 -21.70 9.68
CA VAL A 24 -12.27 -23.18 9.67
C VAL A 24 -10.89 -23.74 9.98
N GLY A 25 -9.87 -22.88 10.12
CA GLY A 25 -8.51 -23.28 10.47
C GLY A 25 -7.80 -24.04 9.36
N GLU A 26 -7.94 -23.58 8.10
CA GLU A 26 -7.10 -24.08 6.99
C GLU A 26 -5.61 -23.77 7.25
N SER A 27 -4.73 -24.27 6.37
CA SER A 27 -3.29 -24.00 6.52
C SER A 27 -2.97 -22.51 6.38
N GLU A 28 -1.94 -22.06 7.11
CA GLU A 28 -1.44 -20.68 7.08
C GLU A 28 -1.18 -20.19 5.64
N ALA A 29 -0.55 -21.02 4.81
CA ALA A 29 -0.31 -20.69 3.41
C ALA A 29 -1.59 -20.46 2.58
N GLN A 30 -2.69 -21.16 2.88
CA GLN A 30 -3.98 -20.93 2.21
C GLN A 30 -4.65 -19.65 2.71
N ILE A 31 -4.54 -19.37 4.01
CA ILE A 31 -5.06 -18.15 4.63
C ILE A 31 -4.35 -16.93 4.05
N ASP A 32 -3.01 -16.96 4.01
CA ASP A 32 -2.18 -15.89 3.45
C ASP A 32 -2.46 -15.65 1.97
N ALA A 33 -2.62 -16.73 1.18
CA ALA A 33 -2.95 -16.62 -0.23
C ALA A 33 -4.34 -15.97 -0.45
N ALA A 34 -5.34 -16.32 0.36
CA ALA A 34 -6.66 -15.72 0.28
C ALA A 34 -6.67 -14.26 0.75
N TYR A 35 -5.91 -13.96 1.82
CA TYR A 35 -5.69 -12.60 2.29
C TYR A 35 -5.10 -11.75 1.16
N GLN A 36 -3.98 -12.19 0.56
CA GLN A 36 -3.32 -11.48 -0.53
C GLN A 36 -4.24 -11.30 -1.74
N ALA A 37 -4.96 -12.36 -2.16
CA ALA A 37 -5.88 -12.28 -3.29
C ALA A 37 -6.99 -11.24 -3.08
N SER A 38 -7.44 -11.06 -1.84
CA SER A 38 -8.45 -10.03 -1.51
C SER A 38 -7.90 -8.60 -1.68
N PHE A 39 -6.66 -8.35 -1.27
CA PHE A 39 -6.00 -7.05 -1.45
C PHE A 39 -5.65 -6.78 -2.91
N ASP A 40 -5.13 -7.79 -3.63
CA ASP A 40 -4.82 -7.68 -5.05
C ASP A 40 -6.06 -7.29 -5.86
N ALA A 41 -7.22 -7.89 -5.55
CA ALA A 41 -8.49 -7.53 -6.19
C ALA A 41 -8.95 -6.10 -5.86
N VAL A 42 -8.66 -5.61 -4.66
CA VAL A 42 -8.93 -4.20 -4.29
C VAL A 42 -7.99 -3.25 -5.02
N ALA A 43 -6.72 -3.59 -5.14
CA ALA A 43 -5.74 -2.81 -5.88
C ALA A 43 -6.09 -2.76 -7.39
N GLU A 44 -6.48 -3.89 -7.98
CA GLU A 44 -6.94 -3.95 -9.36
C GLU A 44 -8.19 -3.09 -9.59
N LEU A 45 -9.17 -3.17 -8.67
CA LEU A 45 -10.35 -2.31 -8.70
C LEU A 45 -9.99 -0.83 -8.66
N ALA A 46 -9.05 -0.43 -7.80
CA ALA A 46 -8.60 0.97 -7.70
C ALA A 46 -7.90 1.42 -8.99
N SER A 47 -7.01 0.60 -9.54
CA SER A 47 -6.34 0.84 -10.81
C SER A 47 -7.33 1.04 -11.96
N ASN A 48 -8.30 0.13 -12.08
CA ASN A 48 -9.35 0.21 -13.10
C ASN A 48 -10.26 1.42 -12.91
N ASP A 49 -10.50 1.85 -11.67
CA ASP A 49 -11.27 3.07 -11.41
C ASP A 49 -10.51 4.34 -11.83
N VAL A 50 -9.19 4.39 -11.62
CA VAL A 50 -8.34 5.48 -12.08
C VAL A 50 -8.28 5.56 -13.61
N LEU A 51 -8.03 4.41 -14.24
CA LEU A 51 -7.74 4.30 -15.67
C LEU A 51 -9.00 4.30 -16.53
N SER A 52 -10.05 3.57 -16.14
CA SER A 52 -11.09 3.13 -17.06
C SER A 52 -12.52 3.53 -16.66
N HIS A 53 -12.82 3.53 -15.36
CA HIS A 53 -14.21 3.61 -14.89
C HIS A 53 -14.60 4.93 -14.23
N ARG A 54 -13.74 5.49 -13.37
CA ARG A 54 -14.00 6.64 -12.47
C ARG A 54 -15.39 6.63 -11.85
N HIS A 55 -15.82 5.46 -11.41
CA HIS A 55 -17.14 5.26 -10.82
C HIS A 55 -17.18 5.56 -9.34
N TYR A 56 -16.09 5.28 -8.61
CA TYR A 56 -16.03 5.46 -7.16
C TYR A 56 -15.19 6.67 -6.76
N GLY A 57 -14.13 6.95 -7.51
CA GLY A 57 -13.21 8.04 -7.22
C GLY A 57 -12.32 7.73 -6.02
N PRO A 58 -11.82 8.75 -5.30
CA PRO A 58 -10.83 8.58 -4.23
C PRO A 58 -11.40 7.98 -2.92
N VAL A 59 -12.63 7.50 -2.94
CA VAL A 59 -13.31 6.93 -1.78
C VAL A 59 -13.80 5.54 -2.14
N ALA A 60 -13.45 4.57 -1.29
CA ALA A 60 -13.80 3.17 -1.48
C ALA A 60 -15.30 2.97 -1.73
N PRO A 61 -15.68 2.00 -2.58
CA PRO A 61 -17.07 1.59 -2.75
C PRO A 61 -17.71 1.27 -1.39
N ARG A 62 -18.99 1.65 -1.21
CA ARG A 62 -19.74 1.41 0.06
C ARG A 62 -19.71 -0.03 0.56
N LEU A 63 -19.57 -1.00 -0.34
CA LEU A 63 -19.52 -2.44 -0.05
C LEU A 63 -18.16 -2.90 0.53
N LEU A 64 -17.14 -2.05 0.52
CA LEU A 64 -15.83 -2.28 1.14
C LEU A 64 -15.65 -1.46 2.43
N GLN A 65 -16.45 -0.39 2.62
CA GLN A 65 -16.34 0.53 3.76
C GLN A 65 -16.68 -0.11 5.12
N ASP A 66 -17.34 -1.26 5.14
CA ASP A 66 -17.60 -2.02 6.36
C ASP A 66 -16.38 -2.85 6.81
N VAL A 67 -15.35 -2.94 5.97
CA VAL A 67 -14.07 -3.59 6.28
C VAL A 67 -12.97 -2.53 6.23
N PRO A 68 -12.53 -2.00 7.39
CA PRO A 68 -11.56 -0.90 7.45
C PRO A 68 -10.27 -1.14 6.65
N LEU A 69 -9.77 -2.39 6.60
CA LEU A 69 -8.57 -2.77 5.87
C LEU A 69 -8.74 -2.67 4.35
N LEU A 70 -9.88 -3.13 3.81
CA LEU A 70 -10.15 -3.04 2.37
C LEU A 70 -10.42 -1.60 1.95
N GLU A 71 -11.11 -0.84 2.79
CA GLU A 71 -11.32 0.60 2.57
C GLU A 71 -9.99 1.34 2.44
N ASP A 72 -9.07 1.13 3.40
CA ASP A 72 -7.75 1.77 3.38
C ASP A 72 -6.94 1.36 2.17
N HIS A 73 -6.93 0.07 1.86
CA HIS A 73 -6.15 -0.43 0.74
C HIS A 73 -6.66 0.13 -0.58
N TYR A 74 -7.99 0.23 -0.76
CA TYR A 74 -8.56 0.88 -1.95
C TYR A 74 -8.15 2.35 -2.04
N ASN A 75 -8.38 3.11 -0.97
CA ASN A 75 -8.13 4.55 -0.96
C ASN A 75 -6.65 4.85 -1.23
N LEU A 76 -5.75 4.05 -0.63
CA LEU A 76 -4.32 4.13 -0.87
C LEU A 76 -3.98 3.79 -2.32
N ALA A 77 -4.42 2.64 -2.82
CA ALA A 77 -4.14 2.19 -4.18
C ALA A 77 -4.64 3.22 -5.20
N TYR A 78 -5.84 3.78 -5.00
CA TYR A 78 -6.39 4.81 -5.88
C TYR A 78 -5.49 6.03 -5.96
N GLU A 79 -5.00 6.53 -4.82
CA GLU A 79 -4.10 7.69 -4.79
C GLU A 79 -2.77 7.38 -5.48
N VAL A 80 -2.18 6.22 -5.19
CA VAL A 80 -0.91 5.79 -5.77
C VAL A 80 -1.03 5.66 -7.29
N TYR A 81 -2.06 4.97 -7.78
CA TYR A 81 -2.30 4.81 -9.22
C TYR A 81 -2.61 6.16 -9.89
N SER A 82 -3.39 7.03 -9.24
CA SER A 82 -3.65 8.39 -9.74
C SER A 82 -2.37 9.19 -9.88
N GLU A 83 -1.49 9.12 -8.89
CA GLU A 83 -0.20 9.81 -8.89
C GLU A 83 0.73 9.29 -9.99
N ILE A 84 0.90 7.97 -10.08
CA ILE A 84 1.73 7.32 -11.09
C ILE A 84 1.22 7.65 -12.48
N TYR A 85 -0.08 7.47 -12.73
CA TYR A 85 -0.69 7.70 -14.04
C TYR A 85 -0.60 9.17 -14.48
N TYR A 86 -0.82 10.10 -13.56
CA TYR A 86 -0.66 11.52 -13.85
C TYR A 86 0.78 11.87 -14.22
N LYS A 87 1.76 11.36 -13.47
CA LYS A 87 3.18 11.59 -13.76
C LYS A 87 3.57 11.02 -15.12
N THR A 88 3.29 9.74 -15.36
CA THR A 88 3.69 9.03 -16.59
C THR A 88 3.00 9.58 -17.84
N TYR A 89 1.80 10.13 -17.71
CA TYR A 89 1.17 10.83 -18.81
C TYR A 89 1.85 12.16 -19.13
N HIS A 90 2.17 12.95 -18.10
CA HIS A 90 2.73 14.29 -18.28
C HIS A 90 4.23 14.32 -18.58
N ASP A 91 4.97 13.29 -18.19
CA ASP A 91 6.37 13.11 -18.58
C ASP A 91 6.53 12.50 -19.99
N GLY A 92 5.44 12.03 -20.58
CA GLY A 92 5.41 11.45 -21.92
C GLY A 92 5.80 9.98 -21.99
N SER A 93 5.88 9.28 -20.85
CA SER A 93 6.21 7.85 -20.77
C SER A 93 5.10 6.94 -21.30
N ILE A 94 3.88 7.46 -21.50
CA ILE A 94 2.78 6.73 -22.13
C ILE A 94 2.86 6.93 -23.64
N GLU A 95 3.46 5.96 -24.34
CA GLU A 95 3.62 6.01 -25.80
C GLU A 95 2.28 5.92 -26.55
N GLU A 96 1.37 5.04 -26.09
CA GLU A 96 0.04 4.88 -26.67
C GLU A 96 -1.02 4.67 -25.58
N MET A 97 -2.04 5.54 -25.56
CA MET A 97 -3.18 5.36 -24.67
C MET A 97 -4.16 4.35 -25.24
N GLN A 98 -4.55 3.38 -24.41
CA GLN A 98 -5.64 2.48 -24.75
C GLN A 98 -6.94 3.26 -24.93
N SER A 99 -7.78 2.83 -25.87
CA SER A 99 -9.02 3.54 -26.24
C SER A 99 -10.05 3.67 -25.11
N HIS A 100 -9.93 2.84 -24.08
CA HIS A 100 -10.81 2.85 -22.91
C HIS A 100 -10.24 3.63 -21.72
N TRP A 101 -9.01 4.16 -21.83
CA TRP A 101 -8.41 4.96 -20.76
C TRP A 101 -8.96 6.39 -20.74
N LEU A 102 -9.19 6.90 -19.53
CA LEU A 102 -9.67 8.24 -19.26
C LEU A 102 -8.49 9.18 -19.03
N PRO A 103 -8.50 10.43 -19.54
CA PRO A 103 -7.40 11.38 -19.34
C PRO A 103 -7.05 11.56 -17.87
N PRO A 104 -5.78 11.52 -17.43
CA PRO A 104 -5.42 11.42 -16.02
C PRO A 104 -6.01 12.55 -15.18
N ALA A 105 -6.44 12.20 -13.96
CA ALA A 105 -6.88 13.17 -12.97
C ALA A 105 -5.67 13.73 -12.21
N LYS A 106 -5.71 15.02 -11.86
CA LYS A 106 -4.68 15.62 -11.00
C LYS A 106 -4.71 14.91 -9.62
N PRO A 107 -3.56 14.46 -9.08
CA PRO A 107 -3.47 13.89 -7.74
C PRO A 107 -3.85 14.91 -6.66
N MET A 108 -3.94 14.45 -5.40
CA MET A 108 -4.11 15.36 -4.28
C MET A 108 -2.96 16.38 -4.20
N ASP A 109 -3.23 17.55 -3.60
CA ASP A 109 -2.22 18.60 -3.47
C ASP A 109 -1.03 18.17 -2.60
N PHE A 110 -1.24 17.23 -1.68
CA PHE A 110 -0.19 16.54 -0.96
C PHE A 110 -0.35 15.03 -1.14
N PRO A 111 0.20 14.46 -2.23
CA PRO A 111 -0.06 13.08 -2.61
C PRO A 111 0.64 12.12 -1.65
N TYR A 112 0.16 10.88 -1.63
CA TYR A 112 0.64 9.86 -0.70
C TYR A 112 2.16 9.71 -0.70
N SER A 113 2.82 9.69 -1.85
CA SER A 113 4.28 9.52 -1.92
C SER A 113 5.05 10.61 -1.15
N GLN A 114 4.57 11.86 -1.21
CA GLN A 114 5.16 12.98 -0.49
C GLN A 114 4.85 12.90 1.00
N TRP A 115 3.64 12.44 1.34
CA TRP A 115 3.24 12.23 2.72
C TRP A 115 4.09 11.14 3.38
N VAL A 116 4.24 9.97 2.77
CA VAL A 116 5.11 8.88 3.26
C VAL A 116 6.56 9.32 3.39
N ALA A 117 7.09 10.03 2.38
CA ALA A 117 8.45 10.54 2.46
C ALA A 117 8.62 11.52 3.64
N ALA A 118 7.61 12.33 3.95
CA ALA A 118 7.62 13.21 5.11
C ALA A 118 7.52 12.45 6.44
N VAL A 119 6.72 11.37 6.50
CA VAL A 119 6.66 10.48 7.67
C VAL A 119 8.01 9.83 7.92
N ASN A 120 8.61 9.21 6.90
CA ASN A 120 9.91 8.54 7.01
C ASN A 120 11.03 9.51 7.42
N ARG A 121 11.00 10.77 6.95
CA ARG A 121 11.90 11.83 7.44
C ARG A 121 11.65 12.16 8.90
N GLY A 122 10.40 12.33 9.31
CA GLY A 122 10.05 12.60 10.70
C GLY A 122 10.50 11.49 11.65
N ILE A 123 10.33 10.23 11.25
CA ILE A 123 10.81 9.07 12.02
C ILE A 123 12.34 9.07 12.07
N ALA A 124 13.02 9.33 10.95
CA ALA A 124 14.47 9.42 10.89
C ALA A 124 15.02 10.49 11.85
N ASP A 125 14.38 11.66 11.89
CA ASP A 125 14.72 12.75 12.81
C ASP A 125 14.51 12.33 14.29
N LEU A 126 13.41 11.63 14.60
CA LEU A 126 13.13 11.11 15.95
C LEU A 126 14.12 10.01 16.37
N MET A 127 14.57 9.19 15.42
CA MET A 127 15.54 8.11 15.66
C MET A 127 17.00 8.62 15.67
N GLY A 128 17.27 9.80 15.11
CA GLY A 128 18.64 10.26 14.84
C GLY A 128 19.36 9.40 13.80
N LYS A 129 18.64 8.86 12.82
CA LYS A 129 19.14 7.90 11.81
C LYS A 129 18.83 8.36 10.39
N THR A 130 19.23 7.57 9.40
CA THR A 130 18.86 7.83 7.99
C THR A 130 17.42 7.42 7.69
N CYS A 131 16.81 7.95 6.63
CA CYS A 131 15.47 7.54 6.20
C CYS A 131 15.37 6.06 5.82
N SER A 132 16.45 5.46 5.31
CA SER A 132 16.51 4.03 5.00
C SER A 132 16.36 3.19 6.27
N GLU A 133 17.08 3.57 7.33
CA GLU A 133 17.00 2.91 8.64
C GLU A 133 15.68 3.19 9.35
N ALA A 134 15.05 4.34 9.09
CA ALA A 134 13.75 4.70 9.64
C ALA A 134 12.58 3.98 8.97
N ALA A 135 12.72 3.62 7.68
CA ALA A 135 11.70 2.89 6.92
C ALA A 135 11.35 1.54 7.57
N VAL A 136 12.31 0.95 8.31
CA VAL A 136 12.10 -0.20 9.19
C VAL A 136 10.88 -0.02 10.09
N ALA A 137 10.81 1.10 10.80
CA ALA A 137 9.72 1.34 11.74
C ALA A 137 8.38 1.53 11.00
N THR A 138 8.40 2.18 9.85
CA THR A 138 7.19 2.38 9.04
C THR A 138 6.61 1.07 8.51
N ILE A 139 7.47 0.14 8.09
CA ILE A 139 7.05 -1.17 7.56
C ILE A 139 6.60 -2.11 8.68
N SER A 140 7.27 -2.07 9.84
CA SER A 140 6.97 -3.00 10.95
C SER A 140 5.77 -2.60 11.79
N PHE A 141 5.26 -1.36 11.66
CA PHE A 141 4.16 -0.82 12.47
C PHE A 141 3.15 -0.08 11.58
N ASP A 142 2.71 -0.75 10.52
CA ASP A 142 1.75 -0.24 9.53
C ASP A 142 0.37 0.08 10.13
N GLU A 143 -0.07 -0.66 11.14
CA GLU A 143 -1.30 -0.38 11.90
C GLU A 143 -1.34 1.02 12.53
N ASP A 144 -0.18 1.59 12.90
CA ASP A 144 -0.08 2.94 13.46
C ASP A 144 0.16 4.02 12.39
N PHE A 145 0.43 3.59 11.16
CA PHE A 145 0.74 4.44 10.02
C PHE A 145 -0.51 4.80 9.20
N PHE A 146 -1.40 3.84 8.97
CA PHE A 146 -2.61 4.03 8.15
C PHE A 146 -3.69 4.93 8.76
N PRO A 147 -4.01 4.87 10.07
CA PRO A 147 -5.06 5.71 10.64
C PRO A 147 -4.80 7.22 10.51
N PRO A 148 -3.57 7.75 10.78
CA PRO A 148 -3.25 9.14 10.52
C PRO A 148 -3.43 9.54 9.05
N TRP A 149 -3.06 8.67 8.11
CA TRP A 149 -3.27 8.91 6.68
C TRP A 149 -4.77 9.03 6.35
N ARG A 150 -5.57 8.06 6.82
CA ARG A 150 -7.04 8.04 6.65
C ARG A 150 -7.69 9.32 7.16
N ASN A 151 -7.23 9.81 8.32
CA ASN A 151 -7.76 11.00 8.98
C ASN A 151 -7.20 12.32 8.39
N LYS A 152 -6.35 12.24 7.36
CA LYS A 152 -5.66 13.41 6.76
C LYS A 152 -4.85 14.19 7.79
N GLU A 153 -4.27 13.48 8.75
CA GLU A 153 -3.41 14.07 9.76
C GLU A 153 -2.05 14.48 9.16
N LEU A 154 -1.35 15.34 9.89
CA LEU A 154 -0.02 15.76 9.50
C LEU A 154 0.95 14.57 9.54
N PRO A 155 1.91 14.48 8.60
CA PRO A 155 2.94 13.44 8.61
C PRO A 155 3.69 13.32 9.95
N THR A 156 3.84 14.43 10.65
CA THR A 156 4.49 14.47 11.96
C THR A 156 3.71 13.65 13.00
N VAL A 157 2.38 13.63 12.95
CA VAL A 157 1.57 12.82 13.87
C VAL A 157 1.81 11.34 13.64
N ALA A 158 1.74 10.90 12.38
CA ALA A 158 2.05 9.52 12.01
C ALA A 158 3.47 9.11 12.43
N ALA A 159 4.45 9.97 12.18
CA ALA A 159 5.84 9.72 12.57
C ALA A 159 5.99 9.49 14.08
N HIS A 160 5.31 10.28 14.92
CA HIS A 160 5.36 10.08 16.37
C HIS A 160 4.65 8.80 16.82
N ASN A 161 3.52 8.45 16.21
CA ASN A 161 2.79 7.22 16.55
C ASN A 161 3.62 5.98 16.24
N VAL A 162 4.13 5.89 15.01
CA VAL A 162 4.99 4.80 14.55
C VAL A 162 6.26 4.72 15.40
N TYR A 163 6.92 5.85 15.66
CA TYR A 163 8.10 5.88 16.51
C TYR A 163 7.81 5.42 17.95
N ALA A 164 6.68 5.82 18.53
CA ALA A 164 6.30 5.39 19.87
C ALA A 164 6.04 3.88 19.95
N SER A 165 5.45 3.28 18.92
CA SER A 165 5.28 1.82 18.82
C SER A 165 6.61 1.11 18.63
N TYR A 166 7.47 1.62 17.75
CA TYR A 166 8.84 1.12 17.59
C TYR A 166 9.60 1.12 18.92
N GLN A 167 9.59 2.24 19.66
CA GLN A 167 10.26 2.34 20.96
C GLN A 167 9.72 1.35 21.99
N ARG A 168 8.39 1.19 22.07
CA ARG A 168 7.77 0.22 22.97
C ARG A 168 8.17 -1.20 22.63
N HIS A 169 8.24 -1.53 21.34
CA HIS A 169 8.63 -2.86 20.88
C HIS A 169 10.09 -3.16 21.24
N ILE A 170 11.04 -2.33 20.81
CA ILE A 170 12.47 -2.58 21.08
C ILE A 170 12.81 -2.60 22.57
N ALA A 171 12.11 -1.82 23.40
CA ALA A 171 12.34 -1.80 24.85
C ALA A 171 11.85 -3.07 25.54
N GLY A 172 10.99 -3.85 24.89
CA GLY A 172 10.48 -5.13 25.39
C GLY A 172 11.27 -6.35 24.91
N LEU A 173 12.21 -6.19 23.97
CA LEU A 173 13.03 -7.28 23.43
C LEU A 173 14.31 -7.47 24.25
N ASP A 174 14.76 -8.71 24.38
CA ASP A 174 16.13 -9.00 24.80
C ASP A 174 17.12 -8.86 23.63
N GLU A 175 18.42 -9.02 23.90
CA GLU A 175 19.48 -8.78 22.90
C GLU A 175 19.40 -9.76 21.71
N ILE A 176 18.96 -11.01 21.94
CA ILE A 176 18.85 -12.03 20.89
C ILE A 176 17.62 -11.73 20.03
N ASP A 177 16.48 -11.43 20.66
CA ASP A 177 15.24 -11.12 19.97
C ASP A 177 15.34 -9.82 19.14
N LEU A 178 16.13 -8.84 19.62
CA LEU A 178 16.40 -7.61 18.89
C LEU A 178 17.22 -7.86 17.61
N ASP A 179 18.25 -8.69 17.69
CA ASP A 179 19.07 -9.05 16.54
C ASP A 179 18.26 -9.83 15.50
N GLU A 180 17.42 -10.77 15.93
CA GLU A 180 16.51 -11.50 15.03
C GLU A 180 15.49 -10.58 14.36
N PHE A 181 14.89 -9.64 15.12
CA PHE A 181 13.99 -8.63 14.56
C PHE A 181 14.68 -7.79 13.48
N MET A 182 15.87 -7.25 13.78
CA MET A 182 16.62 -6.43 12.83
C MET A 182 17.04 -7.22 11.57
N GLN A 183 17.35 -8.51 11.71
CA GLN A 183 17.64 -9.39 10.57
C GLN A 183 16.41 -9.67 9.71
N LYS A 184 15.25 -9.93 10.33
CA LYS A 184 13.98 -10.12 9.61
C LYS A 184 13.66 -8.89 8.78
N VAL A 185 13.69 -7.72 9.41
CA VAL A 185 13.47 -6.43 8.75
C VAL A 185 14.45 -6.21 7.58
N ALA A 186 15.74 -6.48 7.78
CA ALA A 186 16.74 -6.30 6.73
C ALA A 186 16.48 -7.19 5.51
N ARG A 187 15.99 -8.41 5.74
CA ARG A 187 15.56 -9.31 4.67
C ARG A 187 14.32 -8.77 3.95
N ASP A 188 13.31 -8.32 4.68
CA ASP A 188 12.06 -7.81 4.10
C ASP A 188 12.33 -6.56 3.22
N LEU A 189 13.23 -5.67 3.66
CA LEU A 189 13.70 -4.52 2.87
C LEU A 189 14.46 -4.94 1.60
N GLU A 190 15.28 -5.98 1.70
CA GLU A 190 16.04 -6.51 0.57
C GLU A 190 15.12 -7.18 -0.46
N GLU A 191 14.07 -7.88 -0.02
CA GLU A 191 13.06 -8.48 -0.89
C GLU A 191 12.28 -7.40 -1.66
N VAL A 192 11.86 -6.32 -0.99
CA VAL A 192 11.23 -5.16 -1.64
C VAL A 192 12.16 -4.55 -2.68
N ARG A 193 13.43 -4.33 -2.34
CA ARG A 193 14.44 -3.79 -3.27
C ARG A 193 14.64 -4.69 -4.49
N GLN A 194 14.73 -6.00 -4.28
CA GLN A 194 14.88 -6.97 -5.37
C GLN A 194 13.65 -7.03 -6.27
N HIS A 195 12.45 -6.87 -5.70
CA HIS A 195 11.21 -6.76 -6.46
C HIS A 195 11.22 -5.51 -7.34
N GLU A 196 11.57 -4.35 -6.79
CA GLU A 196 11.69 -3.10 -7.55
C GLU A 196 12.74 -3.21 -8.68
N ASP A 197 13.92 -3.77 -8.39
CA ASP A 197 14.97 -3.99 -9.38
C ASP A 197 14.55 -4.98 -10.48
N HIS A 198 13.78 -6.02 -10.12
CA HIS A 198 13.24 -6.98 -11.08
C HIS A 198 12.22 -6.32 -12.01
N TYR A 199 11.31 -5.51 -11.47
CA TYR A 199 10.35 -4.74 -12.28
C TYR A 199 11.07 -3.76 -13.23
N LEU A 200 12.12 -3.07 -12.76
CA LEU A 200 12.93 -2.17 -13.59
C LEU A 200 13.74 -2.91 -14.68
N ARG A 201 14.19 -4.15 -14.42
CA ARG A 201 14.93 -4.97 -15.40
C ARG A 201 14.02 -5.60 -16.44
N CYS A 202 12.83 -6.07 -16.06
CA CYS A 202 11.86 -6.63 -17.00
C CYS A 202 11.31 -5.55 -17.97
N ALA A 203 11.10 -4.32 -17.49
CA ALA A 203 10.76 -3.19 -18.35
C ALA A 203 11.85 -2.85 -19.39
N CYS A 204 13.11 -3.21 -19.13
CA CYS A 204 14.22 -3.01 -20.07
C CYS A 204 14.36 -4.13 -21.11
N THR A 205 13.76 -5.30 -20.90
CA THR A 205 13.94 -6.46 -21.80
C THR A 205 12.87 -6.60 -22.89
N ASP A 206 11.76 -5.85 -22.82
CA ASP A 206 10.70 -5.90 -23.83
C ASP A 206 10.91 -4.92 -25.02
N HIS A 207 12.06 -4.25 -25.08
CA HIS A 207 12.46 -3.36 -26.19
C HIS A 207 13.72 -3.81 -26.97
N SER A 208 14.03 -5.12 -26.97
CA SER A 208 15.14 -5.68 -27.77
C SER A 208 14.65 -6.54 -28.93
#